data_AF-A0A6I6DNL6-F1
#
_entry.id   AF-A0A6I6DNL6-F1
#
_cell.length_a   1.000
_cell.length_b   1.000
_cell.length_c   1.000
_cell.angle_alpha   90.00
_cell.angle_beta   90.00
_cell.angle_gamma   90.00
#
_symmetry.space_group_name_H-M   'P 1'
#
loop_
_entity.id
_entity.type
_entity.pdbx_description
1 polymer ?
#
loop_
_entity_poly.entity_id
_entity_poly.type
_entity_poly.pdbx_seq_one_letter_code
_entity_poly.pdbx_strand_id
1 'polypeptide(L)' 'MKLYHICEYCNIVFKTVEIEGQEGAAQVDGTCNECNEELNFMDDIPYNKTHYYN' A
#
# COMPACT_ATOMS: atom_id res chain seq x y z
N MET A 1 -15.85 -4.01 12.67
CA MET A 1 -15.63 -3.29 11.41
C MET A 1 -14.51 -4.01 10.70
N LYS A 2 -14.50 -4.01 9.36
CA LYS A 2 -13.42 -4.63 8.58
C LYS A 2 -12.51 -3.54 8.01
N LEU A 3 -11.23 -3.62 8.33
CA LEU A 3 -10.19 -2.79 7.75
C LEU A 3 -9.50 -3.58 6.65
N TYR A 4 -9.55 -3.05 5.43
CA TYR A 4 -8.86 -3.61 4.27
C TYR A 4 -7.62 -2.77 3.99
N HIS A 5 -6.45 -3.37 4.18
CA HIS A 5 -5.19 -2.73 3.83
C HIS A 5 -4.87 -3.00 2.36
N ILE A 6 -4.82 -1.94 1.56
CA ILE A 6 -4.59 -2.01 0.11
C ILE A 6 -3.20 -1.47 -0.20
N CYS A 7 -2.45 -2.19 -1.03
CA CYS A 7 -1.14 -1.74 -1.47
C CYS A 7 -1.27 -0.62 -2.48
N GLU A 8 -0.64 0.53 -2.25
CA GLU A 8 -0.67 1.70 -3.14
C GLU A 8 -0.02 1.44 -4.51
N TYR A 9 0.90 0.46 -4.57
CA TYR A 9 1.70 0.18 -5.75
C TYR A 9 1.07 -0.89 -6.65
N CYS A 10 0.59 -1.99 -6.07
CA CYS A 10 0.00 -3.11 -6.83
C CYS A 10 -1.53 -3.21 -6.70
N ASN A 11 -2.16 -2.32 -5.92
CA ASN A 11 -3.62 -2.24 -5.74
C ASN A 11 -4.28 -3.55 -5.27
N ILE A 12 -3.55 -4.36 -4.48
CA ILE A 12 -4.06 -5.60 -3.89
C ILE A 12 -4.36 -5.43 -2.40
N VAL A 13 -5.35 -6.16 -1.89
CA VAL A 13 -5.58 -6.28 -0.45
C VAL A 13 -4.53 -7.23 0.12
N PHE A 14 -3.64 -6.74 0.98
CA PHE A 14 -2.56 -7.54 1.56
C PHE A 14 -2.80 -7.88 3.04
N LYS A 15 -3.70 -7.17 3.72
CA LYS A 15 -4.06 -7.43 5.12
C LYS A 15 -5.51 -7.06 5.37
N THR A 16 -6.22 -7.90 6.12
CA THR A 16 -7.57 -7.60 6.61
C THR A 16 -7.58 -7.68 8.12
N VAL A 17 -8.08 -6.64 8.79
CA VAL A 17 -8.23 -6.61 10.25
C VAL A 17 -9.71 -6.49 10.58
N GLU A 18 -10.22 -7.45 11.35
CA GLU A 18 -11.57 -7.40 11.89
C GLU A 18 -11.53 -6.87 13.33
N ILE A 19 -12.29 -5.82 13.59
CA ILE A 19 -12.44 -5.24 14.93
C ILE A 19 -13.84 -5.57 15.43
N GLU A 20 -13.94 -6.39 16.47
CA GLU A 20 -15.20 -6.73 17.12
C GLU A 20 -15.82 -5.47 17.77
N GLY A 21 -17.13 -5.26 17.59
CA GLY A 21 -17.88 -4.19 18.28
C GLY A 21 -18.17 -2.90 17.49
N GLN A 22 -17.64 -2.73 16.28
CA GLN A 22 -18.10 -1.68 15.35
C GLN A 22 -18.70 -2.29 14.08
N GLU A 23 -19.76 -1.71 13.53
CA GLU A 23 -20.30 -2.10 12.23
C GLU A 23 -19.63 -1.27 11.12
N GLY A 24 -19.49 -1.85 9.92
CA GLY A 24 -18.94 -1.17 8.74
C GLY A 24 -17.60 -1.69 8.23
N ALA A 25 -17.15 -1.10 7.13
CA ALA A 25 -15.90 -1.40 6.44
C ALA A 25 -15.14 -0.12 6.13
N ALA A 26 -13.80 -0.17 6.23
CA ALA A 26 -12.92 0.93 5.89
C ALA A 26 -11.71 0.42 5.10
N GLN A 27 -11.28 1.20 4.11
CA GLN A 27 -10.05 0.97 3.36
C GLN A 27 -8.93 1.79 3.99
N VAL A 28 -7.75 1.18 4.08
CA VAL A 28 -6.52 1.82 4.54
C VAL A 28 -5.45 1.55 3.50
N ASP A 29 -4.82 2.60 3.00
CA ASP A 29 -3.73 2.46 2.04
C ASP A 29 -2.41 2.15 2.79
N GLY A 30 -1.53 1.40 2.14
CA GLY A 30 -0.22 1.02 2.68
C GLY A 30 0.66 0.34 1.65
N THR A 31 1.73 -0.32 2.08
CA THR A 31 2.64 -1.05 1.18
C THR A 31 2.67 -2.52 1.59
N CYS A 32 2.41 -3.44 0.64
CA CYS A 32 2.53 -4.87 0.92
C CYS A 32 4.02 -5.26 1.05
N ASN A 33 4.31 -6.42 1.65
CA ASN A 33 5.69 -6.86 1.86
C ASN A 33 6.46 -6.96 0.54
N GLU A 34 5.84 -7.50 -0.51
CA GLU A 34 6.45 -7.63 -1.84
C GLU A 34 6.87 -6.27 -2.41
N CYS A 35 5.97 -5.29 -2.43
CA CYS A 35 6.31 -3.95 -2.91
C CYS A 35 7.30 -3.26 -1.98
N ASN A 36 7.21 -3.47 -0.66
CA ASN A 36 8.15 -2.90 0.29
C ASN A 36 9.56 -3.48 0.09
N GLU A 37 9.69 -4.78 -0.15
CA GLU A 37 10.95 -5.43 -0.48
C GLU A 37 11.51 -4.86 -1.78
N GLU A 38 10.73 -4.84 -2.87
CA GLU A 38 11.17 -4.31 -4.16
C GLU A 38 11.58 -2.82 -4.07
N LEU A 39 10.81 -1.99 -3.36
CA LEU A 39 11.14 -0.58 -3.14
C LEU A 39 12.37 -0.40 -2.25
N ASN A 40 12.53 -1.22 -1.22
CA ASN A 40 13.71 -1.19 -0.34
C ASN A 40 14.97 -1.71 -1.05
N PHE A 41 14.83 -2.55 -2.08
CA PHE A 41 15.91 -2.88 -3.03
C PHE A 41 16.17 -1.75 -4.04
N MET A 42 15.21 -0.84 -4.26
CA MET A 42 15.32 0.31 -5.14
C MET A 42 15.92 1.57 -4.48
N ASP A 43 16.12 1.61 -3.15
CA ASP A 43 16.74 2.75 -2.45
C ASP A 43 18.20 3.04 -2.88
N ASP A 44 18.85 2.14 -3.65
CA ASP A 44 20.15 2.37 -4.28
C ASP A 44 20.06 3.00 -5.70
N ILE A 45 18.85 3.25 -6.21
CA ILE A 45 18.66 3.88 -7.52
C ILE A 45 17.99 5.25 -7.31
N PRO A 46 18.70 6.37 -7.57
CA PRO A 46 18.09 7.70 -7.48
C PRO A 46 16.99 7.83 -8.55
N TYR A 47 15.75 7.56 -8.16
CA TYR A 47 14.59 7.70 -9.03
C TYR A 47 14.19 9.18 -9.15
N ASN A 48 15.07 9.97 -9.76
CA ASN A 48 14.72 11.25 -10.35
C ASN A 48 13.88 10.98 -11.61
N LYS A 49 12.59 10.67 -11.43
CA LYS A 49 11.61 10.83 -12.50
C LYS A 49 10.72 12.03 -12.22
N THR A 50 11.29 13.21 -12.43
CA THR A 50 10.53 14.43 -12.67
C THR A 50 9.80 14.25 -14.00
N HIS A 51 8.51 13.91 -13.97
CA HIS A 51 7.67 13.95 -15.16
C HIS A 51 7.17 15.38 -15.37
N TYR A 52 7.70 16.06 -16.40
CA TYR A 52 7.13 17.30 -16.92
C TYR A 52 6.06 16.93 -17.97
N TYR A 53 4.83 17.38 -17.76
CA TYR A 53 3.79 17.37 -18.80
C TYR A 53 3.84 18.72 -19.54
N ASN A 54 3.85 18.68 -20.86
CA ASN A 54 3.81 19.83 -21.77
C ASN A 54 2.41 19.94 -22.38
#